data_AF-A0A7S2JB61-F1
#
_entry.id   AF-A0A7S2JB61-F1
#
_cell.length_a   1.000
_cell.length_b   1.000
_cell.length_c   1.000
_cell.angle_alpha   90.00
_cell.angle_beta   90.00
_cell.angle_gamma   90.00
#
_symmetry.space_group_name_H-M   'P 1'
#
loop_
_entity.id
_entity.type
_entity.pdbx_description
1 polymer ?
#
loop_
_entity_poly.entity_id
_entity_poly.type
_entity_poly.pdbx_seq_one_letter_code
_entity_poly.pdbx_strand_id
1 'polypeptide(L)'
;QAQPSVEAMPDDRLFNKAPEAYAYEFQSGGVVDMLVKLLDDFASKKSTMMKEELQASHAFKLMMQQLTDNTENAKHEIKKKSVVRAETQQAKAQAEGDLAQTTKDMKEDQAYLETTASLCQQKSDDFKSRQDLRGEELATIQKAIELISSDAVAGAGERHLPTLLQLHASAAAGRALARVRSAAHRSPAEERVR
;
A
#
# COMPACT_ATOMS: atom_id res chain seq x y z
N GLN A 1 4.25 -84.02 115.82
CA GLN A 1 3.22 -84.91 116.42
C GLN A 1 2.66 -85.79 115.31
N ALA A 2 2.34 -87.03 115.65
CA ALA A 2 2.14 -88.17 114.76
C ALA A 2 0.79 -88.18 113.99
N GLN A 3 0.87 -88.66 112.73
CA GLN A 3 0.02 -89.60 111.96
C GLN A 3 -1.42 -89.95 112.43
N PRO A 4 -2.39 -90.31 111.54
CA PRO A 4 -2.18 -91.32 110.47
C PRO A 4 -2.93 -91.16 109.12
N SER A 5 -2.52 -92.05 108.23
CA SER A 5 -3.05 -92.40 106.90
C SER A 5 -4.39 -93.13 106.93
N VAL A 6 -5.21 -92.94 105.90
CA VAL A 6 -6.24 -93.92 105.48
C VAL A 6 -6.20 -94.06 103.96
N GLU A 7 -5.87 -95.28 103.53
CA GLU A 7 -6.00 -95.83 102.19
C GLU A 7 -7.47 -95.85 101.74
N ALA A 8 -7.71 -95.74 100.42
CA ALA A 8 -8.58 -96.65 99.66
C ALA A 8 -9.24 -95.96 98.45
N MET A 9 -8.68 -96.29 97.29
CA MET A 9 -9.35 -96.63 96.04
C MET A 9 -9.71 -95.52 95.05
N PRO A 10 -9.53 -95.81 93.74
CA PRO A 10 -9.50 -94.83 92.67
C PRO A 10 -10.93 -94.54 92.20
N ASP A 11 -11.31 -93.27 92.13
CA ASP A 11 -12.60 -92.91 91.53
C ASP A 11 -12.46 -92.89 90.00
N ASP A 12 -12.56 -94.10 89.45
CA ASP A 12 -12.49 -94.52 88.06
C ASP A 12 -13.73 -94.06 87.25
N ARG A 13 -14.24 -92.84 87.50
CA ARG A 13 -15.51 -92.33 86.93
C ARG A 13 -15.55 -90.84 86.57
N LEU A 14 -14.39 -90.17 86.47
CA LEU A 14 -14.31 -88.84 85.85
C LEU A 14 -13.40 -88.76 84.61
N PHE A 15 -13.05 -89.90 84.01
CA PHE A 15 -12.45 -89.95 82.68
C PHE A 15 -13.52 -89.87 81.57
N ASN A 16 -14.22 -88.74 81.50
CA ASN A 16 -14.75 -88.26 80.23
C ASN A 16 -13.63 -87.46 79.57
N LYS A 17 -12.81 -88.10 78.72
CA LYS A 17 -12.01 -87.37 77.73
C LYS A 17 -13.01 -86.65 76.85
N ALA A 18 -13.24 -85.37 77.12
CA ALA A 18 -14.03 -84.52 76.25
C ALA A 18 -13.44 -84.67 74.84
N PRO A 19 -14.27 -84.90 73.80
CA PRO A 19 -13.76 -84.94 72.44
C PRO A 19 -13.01 -83.63 72.21
N GLU A 20 -11.76 -83.71 71.75
CA GLU A 20 -11.01 -82.52 71.36
C GLU A 20 -11.89 -81.76 70.39
N ALA A 21 -12.40 -80.62 70.86
CA ALA A 21 -13.21 -79.75 70.03
C ALA A 21 -12.37 -79.50 68.78
N TYR A 22 -12.94 -79.74 67.60
CA TYR A 22 -12.36 -79.30 66.34
C TYR A 22 -12.06 -77.81 66.52
N ALA A 23 -10.79 -77.49 66.81
CA ALA A 23 -10.34 -76.13 66.86
C ALA A 23 -10.65 -75.59 65.48
N TYR A 24 -11.51 -74.57 65.42
CA TYR A 24 -11.80 -73.88 64.19
C TYR A 24 -10.47 -73.36 63.62
N GLU A 25 -9.91 -74.07 62.64
CA GLU A 25 -8.77 -73.58 61.90
C GLU A 25 -9.22 -72.34 61.14
N PHE A 26 -8.44 -71.27 61.26
CA PHE A 26 -8.71 -69.99 60.64
C PHE A 26 -8.63 -70.13 59.10
N GLN A 27 -9.76 -70.41 58.46
CA GLN A 27 -9.89 -70.58 56.99
C GLN A 27 -9.79 -69.24 56.22
N SER A 28 -9.68 -68.11 56.91
CA SER A 28 -9.73 -66.75 56.35
C SER A 28 -8.39 -66.25 55.77
N GLY A 29 -7.29 -66.98 55.95
CA GLY A 29 -5.97 -66.57 55.43
C GLY A 29 -5.97 -66.33 53.91
N GLY A 30 -6.59 -67.22 53.13
CA GLY A 30 -6.68 -67.06 51.68
C GLY A 30 -7.57 -65.88 51.22
N VAL A 31 -8.59 -65.52 52.01
CA VAL A 31 -9.44 -64.35 51.74
C VAL A 31 -8.68 -63.06 52.06
N VAL A 32 -7.90 -63.04 53.14
CA VAL A 32 -7.03 -61.91 53.48
C VAL A 32 -5.95 -61.72 52.41
N ASP A 33 -5.31 -62.78 51.94
CA ASP A 33 -4.33 -62.72 50.85
C ASP A 33 -4.93 -62.21 49.53
N MET A 34 -6.17 -62.59 49.23
CA MET A 34 -6.91 -62.08 48.06
C MET A 34 -7.22 -60.58 48.19
N LEU A 35 -7.61 -60.12 49.38
CA LEU A 35 -7.83 -58.70 49.66
C LEU A 35 -6.53 -57.88 49.60
N VAL A 36 -5.41 -58.42 50.07
CA VAL A 36 -4.08 -57.79 49.96
C VAL A 36 -3.66 -57.65 48.50
N LYS A 37 -3.84 -58.69 47.68
CA LYS A 37 -3.56 -58.62 46.23
C LYS A 37 -4.45 -57.60 45.51
N LEU A 38 -5.73 -57.53 45.87
CA LEU A 38 -6.66 -56.52 45.34
C LEU A 38 -6.26 -55.09 45.73
N LEU A 39 -5.77 -54.89 46.95
CA LEU A 39 -5.23 -53.61 47.40
C LEU A 39 -4.02 -53.20 46.56
N ASP A 40 -3.07 -54.10 46.36
CA ASP A 40 -1.87 -53.86 45.56
C ASP A 40 -2.21 -53.58 44.09
N ASP A 41 -3.12 -54.37 43.51
CA ASP A 41 -3.61 -54.17 42.14
C ASP A 41 -4.31 -52.81 41.97
N PHE A 42 -5.15 -52.42 42.94
CA PHE A 42 -5.81 -51.11 42.91
C PHE A 42 -4.84 -49.96 43.14
N ALA A 43 -3.84 -50.11 44.02
CA ALA A 43 -2.80 -49.10 44.22
C ALA A 43 -1.95 -48.91 42.95
N SER A 44 -1.55 -50.01 42.31
CA SER A 44 -0.80 -50.00 41.04
C SER A 44 -1.61 -49.37 39.90
N LYS A 45 -2.87 -49.81 39.73
CA LYS A 45 -3.78 -49.24 38.72
C LYS A 45 -4.04 -47.76 38.98
N LYS A 46 -4.27 -47.35 40.23
CA LYS A 46 -4.43 -45.93 40.58
C LYS A 46 -3.20 -45.12 40.18
N SER A 47 -2.00 -45.59 40.52
CA SER A 47 -0.76 -44.90 40.13
C SER A 47 -0.61 -44.78 38.61
N THR A 48 -0.92 -45.86 37.89
CA THR A 48 -0.84 -45.89 36.42
C THR A 48 -1.86 -44.94 35.79
N MET A 49 -3.12 -45.00 36.21
CA MET A 49 -4.17 -44.10 35.74
C MET A 49 -3.86 -42.63 36.03
N MET A 50 -3.34 -42.30 37.22
CA MET A 50 -2.93 -40.93 37.55
C MET A 50 -1.77 -40.44 36.66
N LYS A 51 -0.82 -41.31 36.30
CA LYS A 51 0.26 -40.96 35.36
C LYS A 51 -0.29 -40.72 33.95
N GLU A 52 -1.16 -41.60 33.47
CA GLU A 52 -1.79 -41.46 32.16
C GLU A 52 -2.66 -40.20 32.08
N GLU A 53 -3.45 -39.91 33.11
CA GLU A 53 -4.27 -38.70 33.19
C GLU A 53 -3.40 -37.43 33.17
N LEU A 54 -2.30 -37.42 33.93
CA LEU A 54 -1.38 -36.29 33.95
C LEU A 54 -0.69 -36.09 32.60
N GLN A 55 -0.27 -37.17 31.94
CA GLN A 55 0.31 -37.13 30.60
C GLN A 55 -0.71 -36.61 29.57
N ALA A 56 -1.94 -37.12 29.60
CA ALA A 56 -3.01 -36.70 28.69
C ALA A 56 -3.38 -35.23 28.92
N SER A 57 -3.51 -34.79 30.17
CA SER A 57 -3.77 -33.39 30.52
C SER A 57 -2.65 -32.46 30.04
N HIS A 58 -1.40 -32.87 30.23
CA HIS A 58 -0.24 -32.10 29.78
C HIS A 58 -0.16 -32.01 28.26
N ALA A 59 -0.33 -33.14 27.55
CA ALA A 59 -0.35 -33.17 26.09
C ALA A 59 -1.48 -32.29 25.52
N PHE A 60 -2.66 -32.33 26.13
CA PHE A 60 -3.78 -31.47 25.76
C PHE A 60 -3.45 -29.99 25.94
N LYS A 61 -2.85 -29.60 27.08
CA LYS A 61 -2.43 -28.20 27.33
C LYS A 61 -1.41 -27.72 26.32
N LEU A 62 -0.41 -28.53 25.99
CA LEU A 62 0.58 -28.19 24.97
C LEU A 62 -0.07 -28.01 23.59
N MET A 63 -0.98 -28.90 23.21
CA MET A 63 -1.67 -28.80 21.93
C MET A 63 -2.57 -27.56 21.86
N MET A 64 -3.27 -27.24 22.94
CA MET A 64 -4.09 -26.03 23.04
C MET A 64 -3.23 -24.77 22.94
N GLN A 65 -2.08 -24.72 23.63
CA GLN A 65 -1.16 -23.60 23.54
C GLN A 65 -0.64 -23.44 22.11
N GLN A 66 -0.14 -24.52 21.50
CA GLN A 66 0.35 -24.50 20.12
C GLN A 66 -0.71 -24.04 19.12
N LEU A 67 -1.96 -24.52 19.25
CA LEU A 67 -3.06 -24.10 18.38
C LEU A 67 -3.43 -22.62 18.59
N THR A 68 -3.36 -22.13 19.83
CA THR A 68 -3.59 -20.73 20.16
C THR A 68 -2.51 -19.86 19.52
N ASP A 69 -1.25 -20.18 19.73
CA ASP A 69 -0.10 -19.46 19.16
C ASP A 69 -0.16 -19.44 17.62
N ASN A 70 -0.47 -20.60 17.00
CA ASN A 70 -0.63 -20.69 15.56
C ASN A 70 -1.77 -19.81 15.05
N THR A 71 -2.90 -19.77 15.76
CA THR A 71 -4.06 -18.95 15.39
C THR A 71 -3.75 -17.47 15.51
N GLU A 72 -3.08 -17.05 16.58
CA GLU A 72 -2.67 -15.66 16.78
C GLU A 72 -1.66 -15.22 15.73
N ASN A 73 -0.64 -16.02 15.47
CA ASN A 73 0.35 -15.77 14.43
C ASN A 73 -0.30 -15.68 13.04
N ALA A 74 -1.20 -16.60 12.71
CA ALA A 74 -1.92 -16.57 11.44
C ALA A 74 -2.79 -15.30 11.31
N LYS A 75 -3.51 -14.90 12.36
CA LYS A 75 -4.29 -13.65 12.38
C LYS A 75 -3.40 -12.42 12.21
N HIS A 76 -2.26 -12.38 12.88
CA HIS A 76 -1.30 -11.29 12.74
C HIS A 76 -0.76 -11.18 11.31
N GLU A 77 -0.34 -12.30 10.73
CA GLU A 77 0.15 -12.36 9.35
C GLU A 77 -0.92 -11.97 8.33
N ILE A 78 -2.17 -12.42 8.52
CA ILE A 78 -3.30 -12.01 7.67
C ILE A 78 -3.51 -10.50 7.74
N LYS A 79 -3.51 -9.91 8.95
CA LYS A 79 -3.68 -8.47 9.13
C LYS A 79 -2.56 -7.70 8.42
N LYS A 80 -1.30 -8.08 8.65
CA LYS A 80 -0.14 -7.45 8.01
C LYS A 80 -0.21 -7.54 6.48
N LYS A 81 -0.47 -8.73 5.95
CA LYS A 81 -0.57 -8.95 4.50
C LYS A 81 -1.77 -8.22 3.88
N SER A 82 -2.88 -8.10 4.60
CA SER A 82 -4.05 -7.34 4.14
C SER A 82 -3.74 -5.85 4.01
N VAL A 83 -3.03 -5.27 4.97
CA VAL A 83 -2.60 -3.87 4.92
C VAL A 83 -1.64 -3.65 3.75
N VAL A 84 -0.58 -4.46 3.65
CA VAL A 84 0.40 -4.35 2.55
C VAL A 84 -0.28 -4.52 1.19
N ARG A 85 -1.24 -5.44 1.06
CA ARG A 85 -2.01 -5.62 -0.17
C ARG A 85 -2.79 -4.35 -0.53
N ALA A 86 -3.46 -3.73 0.43
CA ALA A 86 -4.21 -2.51 0.20
C ALA A 86 -3.29 -1.34 -0.22
N GLU A 87 -2.16 -1.15 0.48
CA GLU A 87 -1.15 -0.14 0.14
C GLU A 87 -0.57 -0.37 -1.25
N THR A 88 -0.25 -1.62 -1.60
CA THR A 88 0.28 -1.97 -2.92
C THR A 88 -0.75 -1.74 -4.02
N GLN A 89 -2.03 -2.06 -3.77
CA GLN A 89 -3.12 -1.80 -4.72
C GLN A 89 -3.34 -0.30 -4.93
N GLN A 90 -3.26 0.50 -3.87
CA GLN A 90 -3.34 1.95 -3.97
C GLN A 90 -2.17 2.52 -4.76
N ALA A 91 -0.94 2.12 -4.44
CA ALA A 91 0.26 2.56 -5.15
C ALA A 91 0.22 2.18 -6.64
N LYS A 92 -0.28 0.97 -6.96
CA LYS A 92 -0.50 0.54 -8.34
C LYS A 92 -1.50 1.45 -9.05
N ALA A 93 -2.66 1.69 -8.45
CA ALA A 93 -3.69 2.53 -9.06
C ALA A 93 -3.20 3.97 -9.28
N GLN A 94 -2.44 4.52 -8.34
CA GLN A 94 -1.82 5.84 -8.47
C GLN A 94 -0.80 5.87 -9.61
N ALA A 95 0.11 4.89 -9.69
CA ALA A 95 1.09 4.80 -10.76
C ALA A 95 0.45 4.62 -12.15
N GLU A 96 -0.64 3.84 -12.26
CA GLU A 96 -1.41 3.71 -13.51
C GLU A 96 -2.08 5.03 -13.90
N GLY A 97 -2.61 5.78 -12.93
CA GLY A 97 -3.16 7.13 -13.14
C GLY A 97 -2.11 8.13 -13.61
N ASP A 98 -0.96 8.17 -12.93
CA ASP A 98 0.16 9.06 -13.25
C ASP A 98 0.71 8.75 -14.65
N LEU A 99 0.83 7.47 -15.02
CA LEU A 99 1.25 7.04 -16.35
C LEU A 99 0.26 7.53 -17.43
N ALA A 100 -1.04 7.37 -17.19
CA ALA A 100 -2.08 7.79 -18.13
C ALA A 100 -2.07 9.31 -18.33
N GLN A 101 -1.96 10.07 -17.25
CA GLN A 101 -1.88 11.52 -17.29
C GLN A 101 -0.60 11.99 -18.00
N THR A 102 0.56 11.46 -17.62
CA THR A 102 1.85 11.78 -18.25
C THR A 102 1.86 11.46 -19.74
N THR A 103 1.26 10.33 -20.14
CA THR A 103 1.15 9.95 -21.56
C THR A 103 0.25 10.91 -22.33
N LYS A 104 -0.81 11.41 -21.70
CA LYS A 104 -1.70 12.41 -22.29
C LYS A 104 -0.95 13.74 -22.46
N ASP A 105 -0.29 14.21 -21.42
CA ASP A 105 0.47 15.47 -21.43
C ASP A 105 1.58 15.42 -22.48
N MET A 106 2.34 14.31 -22.56
CA MET A 106 3.35 14.11 -23.59
C MET A 106 2.78 14.21 -25.02
N LYS A 107 1.58 13.67 -25.27
CA LYS A 107 0.93 13.77 -26.59
C LYS A 107 0.49 15.19 -26.90
N GLU A 108 -0.06 15.89 -25.91
CA GLU A 108 -0.46 17.30 -26.06
C GLU A 108 0.76 18.18 -26.33
N ASP A 109 1.86 17.98 -25.61
CA ASP A 109 3.13 18.68 -25.80
C ASP A 109 3.74 18.42 -27.17
N GLN A 110 3.72 17.17 -27.64
CA GLN A 110 4.20 16.82 -28.98
C GLN A 110 3.40 17.53 -30.08
N ALA A 111 2.07 17.54 -29.98
CA ALA A 111 1.21 18.25 -30.93
C ALA A 111 1.42 19.78 -30.89
N TYR A 112 1.63 20.33 -29.69
CA TYR A 112 1.95 21.73 -29.52
C TYR A 112 3.30 22.09 -30.14
N LEU A 113 4.31 21.25 -29.96
CA LEU A 113 5.64 21.42 -30.55
C LEU A 113 5.57 21.44 -32.08
N GLU A 114 4.86 20.50 -32.70
CA GLU A 114 4.66 20.43 -34.15
C GLU A 114 3.95 21.68 -34.69
N THR A 115 2.89 22.10 -34.02
CA THR A 115 2.14 23.32 -34.38
C THR A 115 3.02 24.56 -34.24
N THR A 116 3.81 24.65 -33.18
CA THR A 116 4.70 25.80 -32.94
C THR A 116 5.85 25.84 -33.94
N ALA A 117 6.42 24.68 -34.28
CA ALA A 117 7.49 24.58 -35.28
C ALA A 117 7.01 25.03 -36.66
N SER A 118 5.83 24.55 -37.11
CA SER A 118 5.24 24.97 -38.38
C SER A 118 4.89 26.46 -38.41
N LEU A 119 4.32 27.02 -37.34
CA LEU A 119 4.07 28.46 -37.21
C LEU A 119 5.37 29.28 -37.25
N CYS A 120 6.44 28.82 -36.61
CA CYS A 120 7.74 29.48 -36.62
C CYS A 120 8.30 29.53 -38.05
N GLN A 121 8.22 28.42 -38.78
CA GLN A 121 8.67 28.35 -40.17
C GLN A 121 7.85 29.29 -41.07
N GLN A 122 6.51 29.22 -41.01
CA GLN A 122 5.64 30.10 -41.79
C GLN A 122 5.93 31.58 -41.51
N LYS A 123 6.05 31.97 -40.23
CA LYS A 123 6.37 33.36 -39.87
C LYS A 123 7.75 33.78 -40.34
N SER A 124 8.74 32.88 -40.31
CA SER A 124 10.07 33.17 -40.82
C SER A 124 10.05 33.45 -42.33
N ASP A 125 9.33 32.64 -43.08
CA ASP A 125 9.22 32.77 -44.53
C ASP A 125 8.40 34.00 -44.94
N ASP A 126 7.28 34.26 -44.26
CA ASP A 126 6.50 35.50 -44.42
C ASP A 126 7.34 36.75 -44.10
N PHE A 127 8.15 36.70 -43.05
CA PHE A 127 9.00 37.82 -42.68
C PHE A 127 10.08 38.08 -43.74
N LYS A 128 10.73 37.03 -44.26
CA LYS A 128 11.72 37.16 -45.35
C LYS A 128 11.08 37.77 -46.60
N SER A 129 9.94 37.22 -47.04
CA SER A 129 9.20 37.74 -48.20
C SER A 129 8.84 39.22 -48.03
N ARG A 130 8.39 39.64 -46.84
CA ARG A 130 8.12 41.05 -46.53
C ARG A 130 9.37 41.91 -46.52
N GLN A 131 10.51 41.41 -46.06
CA GLN A 131 11.78 42.16 -46.10
C GLN A 131 12.25 42.37 -47.54
N ASP A 132 12.13 41.34 -48.38
CA ASP A 132 12.49 41.42 -49.79
C ASP A 132 11.60 42.45 -50.52
N LEU A 133 10.27 42.33 -50.36
CA LEU A 133 9.31 43.29 -50.92
C LEU A 133 9.59 44.73 -50.43
N ARG A 134 9.88 44.90 -49.14
CA ARG A 134 10.21 46.22 -48.59
C ARG A 134 11.52 46.77 -49.18
N GLY A 135 12.50 45.92 -49.45
CA GLY A 135 13.73 46.30 -50.15
C GLY A 135 13.45 46.80 -51.57
N GLU A 136 12.60 46.10 -52.31
CA GLU A 136 12.16 46.49 -53.65
C GLU A 136 11.33 47.78 -53.64
N GLU A 137 10.43 47.95 -52.66
CA GLU A 137 9.66 49.17 -52.44
C GLU A 137 10.58 50.37 -52.18
N LEU A 138 11.56 50.22 -51.29
CA LEU A 138 12.53 51.28 -50.99
C LEU A 138 13.37 51.65 -52.22
N ALA A 139 13.82 50.66 -53.00
CA ALA A 139 14.54 50.92 -54.24
C ALA A 139 13.66 51.64 -55.28
N THR A 140 12.37 51.30 -55.36
CA THR A 140 11.42 51.95 -56.26
C THR A 140 11.11 53.39 -55.83
N ILE A 141 10.93 53.63 -54.53
CA ILE A 141 10.76 54.98 -53.97
C ILE A 141 12.02 55.82 -54.25
N GLN A 142 13.21 55.25 -54.06
CA GLN A 142 14.47 55.95 -54.35
C GLN A 142 14.57 56.35 -55.82
N LYS A 143 14.24 55.45 -56.75
CA LYS A 143 14.17 55.76 -58.18
C LYS A 143 13.11 56.82 -58.51
N ALA A 144 11.95 56.78 -57.86
CA ALA A 144 10.92 57.79 -58.05
C ALA A 144 11.39 59.18 -57.58
N ILE A 145 12.09 59.24 -56.44
CA ILE A 145 12.72 60.47 -55.95
C ILE A 145 13.75 60.98 -56.97
N GLU A 146 14.63 60.11 -57.48
CA GLU A 146 15.62 60.47 -58.49
C GLU A 146 14.98 61.05 -59.75
N LEU A 147 13.94 60.40 -60.29
CA LEU A 147 13.21 60.89 -61.47
C LEU A 147 12.53 62.25 -61.21
N ILE A 148 11.84 62.41 -60.08
CA ILE A 148 11.17 63.67 -59.72
C ILE A 148 12.19 64.80 -59.49
N SER A 149 13.36 64.47 -58.93
CA SER A 149 14.45 65.42 -58.70
C SER A 149 15.28 65.75 -59.93
N SER A 150 15.12 65.03 -61.04
CA SER A 150 15.88 65.26 -62.27
C SER A 150 15.52 66.60 -62.92
N ASP A 151 16.50 67.27 -63.52
CA ASP A 151 16.34 68.62 -64.11
C ASP A 151 15.23 68.69 -65.18
N ALA A 152 14.88 67.56 -65.80
CA ALA A 152 13.82 67.48 -66.80
C ALA A 152 12.40 67.67 -66.22
N VAL A 153 12.20 67.35 -64.93
CA VAL A 153 10.89 67.37 -64.26
C VAL A 153 10.90 68.24 -62.99
N ALA A 154 12.07 68.68 -62.54
CA ALA A 154 12.27 69.57 -61.41
C ALA A 154 11.45 70.87 -61.60
N GLY A 155 10.61 71.20 -60.62
CA GLY A 155 9.71 72.37 -60.65
C GLY A 155 8.38 72.17 -61.39
N ALA A 156 8.16 71.04 -62.09
CA ALA A 156 6.86 70.73 -62.70
C ALA A 156 5.76 70.51 -61.63
N GLY A 157 6.14 69.96 -60.47
CA GLY A 157 5.26 69.82 -59.31
C GLY A 157 4.73 71.16 -58.80
N GLU A 158 5.56 72.20 -58.73
CA GLU A 158 5.11 73.55 -58.31
C GLU A 158 4.16 74.21 -59.31
N ARG A 159 4.24 73.83 -60.60
CA ARG A 159 3.39 74.38 -61.66
C ARG A 159 2.06 73.65 -61.86
N HIS A 160 2.01 72.35 -61.56
CA HIS A 160 0.88 71.48 -61.95
C HIS A 160 0.24 70.67 -60.84
N LEU A 161 0.90 70.50 -59.68
CA LEU A 161 0.26 69.87 -58.52
C LEU A 161 -0.43 70.95 -57.69
N PRO A 162 -1.69 70.75 -57.27
CA PRO A 162 -2.30 71.63 -56.29
C PRO A 162 -1.41 71.62 -55.04
N THR A 163 -0.99 72.82 -54.60
CA THR A 163 -0.19 72.97 -53.40
C THR A 163 -0.96 72.33 -52.23
N LEU A 164 -0.32 71.42 -51.51
CA LEU A 164 -0.93 70.76 -50.35
C LEU A 164 -1.24 71.84 -49.30
N LEU A 165 -2.50 72.30 -49.25
CA LEU A 165 -2.96 73.40 -48.38
C LEU A 165 -2.94 73.05 -46.88
N GLN A 166 -2.41 71.89 -46.50
CA GLN A 166 -2.46 71.35 -45.14
C GLN A 166 -1.32 71.82 -44.24
N LEU A 167 -0.52 72.80 -44.67
CA LEU A 167 0.55 73.43 -43.87
C LEU A 167 0.03 74.55 -42.96
N HIS A 168 -1.11 74.40 -42.28
CA HIS A 168 -1.52 75.31 -41.19
C HIS A 168 -2.36 74.65 -40.08
N ALA A 169 -2.16 73.35 -39.81
CA ALA A 169 -2.51 72.81 -38.51
C ALA A 169 -1.28 72.95 -37.60
N SER A 170 -1.36 73.93 -36.71
CA SER A 170 -0.41 74.26 -35.67
C SER A 170 0.28 73.06 -35.02
N ALA A 171 1.54 73.28 -34.63
CA ALA A 171 2.42 72.38 -33.90
C ALA A 171 1.93 72.03 -32.46
N ALA A 172 0.63 71.72 -32.28
CA ALA A 172 -0.01 71.45 -30.99
C ALA A 172 -0.93 70.21 -30.97
N ALA A 173 -0.93 69.38 -32.02
CA ALA A 173 -1.55 68.05 -31.95
C ALA A 173 -0.44 67.01 -31.74
N GLY A 174 -0.42 66.42 -30.55
CA GLY A 174 0.65 65.57 -30.06
C GLY A 174 1.07 64.48 -31.03
N ARG A 175 2.34 64.08 -30.90
CA ARG A 175 2.90 62.85 -31.45
C ARG A 175 1.91 61.71 -31.28
N ALA A 176 1.08 61.46 -32.29
CA ALA A 176 0.37 60.22 -32.44
C ALA A 176 1.46 59.20 -32.77
N LEU A 177 2.01 58.59 -31.73
CA LEU A 177 2.78 57.36 -31.86
C LEU A 177 1.97 56.47 -32.80
N ALA A 178 2.52 56.17 -33.97
CA ALA A 178 2.09 55.05 -34.77
C ALA A 178 2.29 53.83 -33.90
N ARG A 179 1.25 53.50 -33.11
CA ARG A 179 1.17 52.27 -32.35
C ARG A 179 1.01 51.20 -33.40
N VAL A 180 2.13 50.69 -33.90
CA VAL A 180 2.21 49.40 -34.56
C VAL A 180 1.64 48.43 -33.54
N ARG A 181 0.34 48.15 -33.66
CA ARG A 181 -0.27 46.99 -33.05
C ARG A 181 0.35 45.81 -33.80
N SER A 182 1.50 45.36 -33.32
CA SER A 182 1.83 43.95 -33.42
C SER A 182 0.65 43.24 -32.76
N ALA A 183 -0.30 42.78 -33.58
CA ALA A 183 -1.25 41.79 -33.15
C ALA A 183 -0.43 40.59 -32.73
N ALA A 184 -0.07 40.53 -31.45
CA ALA A 184 0.15 39.28 -30.78
C ALA A 184 -1.20 38.57 -30.90
N HIS A 185 -1.37 37.83 -31.99
CA HIS A 185 -2.20 36.65 -31.99
C HIS A 185 -1.66 35.84 -30.82
N ARG A 186 -2.26 36.03 -29.64
CA ARG A 186 -2.23 35.04 -28.58
C ARG A 186 -2.75 33.79 -29.26
N SER A 187 -1.84 32.86 -29.48
CA SER A 187 -2.21 31.52 -29.93
C SER A 187 -3.15 30.93 -28.87
N PRO A 188 -4.16 30.14 -29.26
CA PRO A 188 -5.10 29.49 -28.35
C PRO A 188 -4.47 28.68 -27.19
N ALA A 189 -3.15 28.44 -27.24
CA ALA A 189 -2.39 27.77 -26.18
C ALA A 189 -2.23 28.58 -24.88
N GLU A 190 -2.29 29.92 -24.91
CA GLU A 190 -2.11 30.73 -23.69
C GLU A 190 -3.36 30.81 -22.78
N GLU A 191 -4.52 30.36 -23.26
CA GLU A 191 -5.78 30.42 -22.49
C GLU A 191 -6.03 29.15 -21.65
N ARG A 192 -5.20 28.11 -21.80
CA ARG A 192 -5.28 26.87 -21.01
C ARG A 192 -4.43 26.84 -19.74
N VAL A 193 -3.72 27.93 -19.41
CA VAL A 193 -2.83 28.01 -18.22
C VAL A 193 -3.38 28.98 -17.16
N ARG A 194 -4.70 28.97 -16.92
CA ARG A 194 -5.30 29.61 -15.74
C ARG A 194 -6.30 28.70 -15.05
#